data_AF-A0A920AVK4-F1
#
_entry.id   AF-A0A920AVK4-F1
#
_cell.length_a   1.000
_cell.length_b   1.000
_cell.length_c   1.000
_cell.angle_alpha   90.00
_cell.angle_beta   90.00
_cell.angle_gamma   90.00
#
_symmetry.space_group_name_H-M   'P 1'
#
loop_
_entity.id
_entity.type
_entity.pdbx_description
1 polymer ?
#
loop_
_entity_poly.entity_id
_entity_poly.type
_entity_poly.pdbx_seq_one_letter_code
_entity_poly.pdbx_strand_id
1 'polypeptide(L)'
;MLKIYEITKSKRKNNCEAGGVLYSIDKFCPHQGSDLTTHQLEDERFLICPKHRWTFDLENEGKAVGVDATINAVDLDGDGS
;
A
#
# COMPACT_ATOMS: atom_id res chain seq x y z
N MET A 1 25.94 15.52 5.69
CA MET A 1 24.56 15.88 6.06
C MET A 1 23.65 15.37 4.93
N LEU A 2 23.20 14.11 4.92
CA LEU A 2 21.76 13.79 4.99
C LEU A 2 21.47 12.28 5.27
N LYS A 3 22.48 11.48 5.64
CA LYS A 3 22.31 10.02 5.90
C LYS A 3 21.46 9.65 7.14
N ILE A 4 21.00 10.64 7.91
CA ILE A 4 20.20 10.43 9.13
C ILE A 4 18.68 10.55 8.91
N TYR A 5 18.22 11.03 7.74
CA TYR A 5 16.78 11.23 7.49
C TYR A 5 16.03 9.94 7.09
N GLU A 6 16.76 8.87 6.76
CA GLU A 6 16.16 7.59 6.34
C GLU A 6 15.84 6.64 7.50
N ILE A 7 16.30 6.95 8.73
CA ILE A 7 16.34 5.97 9.84
C ILE A 7 15.06 5.94 10.71
N THR A 8 14.04 6.78 10.50
CA THR A 8 12.86 6.81 11.40
C THR A 8 11.49 6.87 10.73
N LYS A 9 11.31 6.30 9.54
CA LYS A 9 9.96 5.86 9.16
C LYS A 9 9.76 4.42 9.60
N SER A 10 9.47 4.22 10.89
CA SER A 10 8.66 3.07 11.31
C SER A 10 7.28 3.29 10.70
N LYS A 11 7.15 3.03 9.39
CA LYS A 11 5.86 3.06 8.70
C LYS A 11 5.11 1.89 9.29
N ARG A 12 4.14 2.17 10.16
CA ARG A 12 3.22 1.14 10.64
C ARG A 12 2.68 0.42 9.41
N LYS A 13 2.84 -0.90 9.38
CA LYS A 13 2.31 -1.75 8.31
C LYS A 13 0.91 -2.22 8.68
N ASN A 14 0.13 -2.56 7.67
CA ASN A 14 -1.13 -3.28 7.76
C ASN A 14 -1.06 -4.48 6.79
N ASN A 15 -1.84 -5.52 7.04
CA ASN A 15 -2.00 -6.61 6.09
C ASN A 15 -3.34 -6.47 5.36
N CYS A 16 -3.36 -6.81 4.07
CA CYS A 16 -4.58 -6.87 3.26
C CYS A 16 -4.55 -8.11 2.39
N GLU A 17 -5.68 -8.80 2.28
CA GLU A 17 -5.84 -9.97 1.40
C GLU A 17 -6.56 -9.54 0.12
N ALA A 18 -6.03 -9.90 -1.04
CA ALA A 18 -6.62 -9.60 -2.34
C ALA A 18 -6.29 -10.75 -3.32
N GLY A 19 -7.31 -11.27 -4.00
CA GLY A 19 -7.12 -12.38 -4.96
C GLY A 19 -6.59 -13.67 -4.32
N GLY A 20 -6.78 -13.85 -3.01
CA GLY A 20 -6.22 -14.97 -2.25
C GLY A 20 -4.75 -14.81 -1.86
N VAL A 21 -4.12 -13.68 -2.15
CA VAL A 21 -2.74 -13.35 -1.76
C VAL A 21 -2.75 -12.40 -0.57
N LEU A 22 -1.92 -12.68 0.44
CA LEU A 22 -1.76 -11.79 1.59
C LEU A 22 -0.62 -10.79 1.36
N TYR A 23 -0.95 -9.49 1.37
CA TYR A 23 0.02 -8.41 1.20
C TYR A 23 0.30 -7.68 2.52
N SER A 24 1.55 -7.24 2.72
CA SER A 24 1.90 -6.20 3.69
C SER A 24 1.98 -4.84 3.01
N ILE A 25 1.28 -3.83 3.54
CA ILE A 25 1.19 -2.48 3.00
C ILE A 25 1.51 -1.43 4.07
N ASP A 26 1.92 -0.24 3.65
CA ASP A 26 1.93 0.94 4.52
C ASP A 26 0.52 1.23 5.03
N LYS A 27 0.37 1.42 6.35
CA LYS A 27 -0.94 1.68 6.98
C LYS A 27 -1.56 3.01 6.57
N PHE A 28 -0.76 3.97 6.13
CA PHE A 28 -1.21 5.33 5.86
C PHE A 28 -1.03 5.70 4.39
N CYS A 29 -2.10 6.21 3.78
CA CYS A 29 -2.11 6.67 2.39
C CYS A 29 -1.10 7.82 2.18
N PRO A 30 -0.22 7.75 1.17
CA PRO A 30 0.80 8.76 0.92
C PRO A 30 0.24 10.13 0.50
N HIS A 31 -1.05 10.22 0.12
CA HIS A 31 -1.67 11.50 -0.24
C HIS A 31 -1.79 12.45 0.97
N GLN A 32 -2.48 12.03 2.03
CA GLN A 32 -2.75 12.87 3.23
C GLN A 32 -2.87 12.04 4.52
N GLY A 33 -2.21 10.89 4.59
CA GLY A 33 -2.11 10.08 5.81
C GLY A 33 -3.39 9.39 6.26
N SER A 34 -4.38 9.22 5.38
CA SER A 34 -5.59 8.43 5.71
C SER A 34 -5.19 7.02 6.12
N ASP A 35 -5.79 6.50 7.18
CA ASP A 35 -5.68 5.10 7.56
C ASP A 35 -6.26 4.22 6.44
N LEU A 36 -5.53 3.18 6.04
CA LEU A 36 -5.91 2.24 5.00
C LEU A 36 -6.52 0.95 5.57
N THR A 37 -6.64 0.79 6.88
CA THR A 37 -7.26 -0.41 7.49
C THR A 37 -8.74 -0.59 7.12
N THR A 38 -9.42 0.47 6.67
CA THR A 38 -10.81 0.45 6.21
C THR A 38 -10.93 0.62 4.69
N HIS A 39 -9.91 0.19 3.94
CA HIS A 39 -9.88 0.24 2.48
C HIS A 39 -11.00 -0.59 1.83
N GLN A 40 -11.30 -0.26 0.57
CA GLN A 40 -12.06 -1.15 -0.32
C GLN A 40 -11.10 -1.85 -1.28
N LEU A 41 -11.52 -2.99 -1.80
CA LEU A 41 -10.83 -3.69 -2.89
C LEU A 41 -11.70 -3.68 -4.13
N GLU A 42 -11.08 -3.45 -5.29
CA GLU A 42 -11.69 -3.55 -6.61
C GLU A 42 -10.89 -4.56 -7.45
N ASP A 43 -11.59 -5.37 -8.24
CA ASP A 43 -11.02 -6.40 -9.13
C ASP A 43 -10.03 -7.37 -8.46
N GLU A 44 -10.22 -7.63 -7.15
CA GLU A 44 -9.35 -8.51 -6.34
C GLU A 44 -7.86 -8.11 -6.35
N ARG A 45 -7.55 -6.88 -6.74
CA ARG A 45 -6.17 -6.40 -6.98
C ARG A 45 -5.93 -4.97 -6.53
N PHE A 46 -6.92 -4.10 -6.70
CA PHE A 46 -6.75 -2.67 -6.47
C PHE A 46 -7.25 -2.27 -5.09
N LEU A 47 -6.35 -1.74 -4.26
CA LEU A 47 -6.71 -1.15 -2.97
C LEU A 47 -7.16 0.29 -3.16
N ILE A 48 -8.35 0.61 -2.66
CA ILE A 48 -8.94 1.94 -2.75
C ILE A 48 -8.87 2.63 -1.39
N CYS A 49 -8.18 3.78 -1.34
CA CYS A 49 -8.16 4.64 -0.17
C CYS A 49 -9.58 5.10 0.18
N PRO A 50 -10.05 4.92 1.43
CA PRO A 50 -11.43 5.24 1.80
C PRO A 50 -11.77 6.73 1.75
N LYS A 51 -10.76 7.61 1.82
CA LYS A 51 -10.97 9.06 1.91
C LYS A 51 -11.02 9.77 0.55
N HIS A 52 -9.99 9.57 -0.28
CA HIS A 52 -9.84 10.30 -1.55
C HIS A 52 -9.82 9.38 -2.77
N ARG A 53 -10.08 8.08 -2.57
CA ARG A 53 -10.12 7.05 -3.62
C ARG A 53 -8.87 6.94 -4.49
N TRP A 54 -7.71 7.30 -3.94
CA TRP A 54 -6.45 6.87 -4.55
C TRP A 54 -6.46 5.35 -4.64
N THR A 55 -6.15 4.87 -5.85
CA THR A 55 -6.18 3.47 -6.24
C THR A 55 -4.75 2.98 -6.29
N PHE A 56 -4.47 1.88 -5.61
CA PHE A 56 -3.13 1.29 -5.52
C PHE A 56 -3.16 -0.12 -6.08
N ASP A 57 -2.23 -0.41 -6.98
CA ASP A 57 -2.08 -1.71 -7.62
C ASP A 57 -1.23 -2.65 -6.75
N LEU A 58 -1.86 -3.61 -6.08
CA LEU A 58 -1.17 -4.51 -5.13
C LEU A 58 -0.15 -5.42 -5.82
N GLU A 59 -0.44 -5.86 -7.04
CA GLU A 59 0.47 -6.69 -7.87
C GLU A 59 1.66 -5.88 -8.43
N ASN A 60 1.62 -4.54 -8.34
CA ASN A 60 2.69 -3.66 -8.78
C ASN A 60 3.24 -2.85 -7.59
N GLU A 61 3.62 -3.56 -6.53
CA GLU A 61 4.27 -3.01 -5.33
C GLU A 61 3.42 -1.95 -4.61
N GLY A 62 2.11 -1.90 -4.85
CA GLY A 62 1.20 -0.90 -4.29
C GLY A 62 1.33 0.48 -4.93
N LYS A 63 1.78 0.57 -6.20
CA LYS A 63 1.89 1.84 -6.92
C LYS A 63 0.52 2.48 -7.14
N ALA A 64 0.46 3.79 -6.91
CA ALA A 64 -0.74 4.57 -7.13
C ALA A 64 -0.98 4.79 -8.62
N VAL A 65 -2.23 4.64 -9.07
CA VAL A 65 -2.59 4.88 -10.47
C VAL A 65 -2.49 6.39 -10.78
N GLY A 66 -1.69 6.73 -11.79
CA GLY A 66 -1.59 8.09 -12.32
C GLY A 66 -0.74 9.08 -11.52
N VAL A 67 -0.09 8.65 -10.43
CA VAL A 67 0.80 9.49 -9.61
C VAL A 67 2.01 8.70 -9.11
N ASP A 68 3.15 9.39 -8.93
CA ASP A 68 4.38 8.78 -8.41
C ASP A 68 4.34 8.65 -6.88
N ALA A 69 3.61 7.63 -6.41
CA ALA A 69 3.51 7.28 -5.00
C ALA A 69 3.21 5.79 -4.85
N THR A 70 3.51 5.23 -3.68
CA THR A 70 3.25 3.82 -3.38
C THR A 70 2.90 3.60 -1.91
N ILE A 71 2.11 2.57 -1.63
CA ILE A 71 1.90 2.01 -0.29
C ILE A 71 2.89 0.89 0.05
N ASN A 72 3.90 0.64 -0.80
CA ASN A 72 4.95 -0.36 -0.60
C ASN A 72 4.35 -1.74 -0.28
N ALA A 73 3.48 -2.23 -1.17
CA ALA A 73 2.86 -3.54 -1.04
C ALA A 73 3.91 -4.63 -1.27
N VAL A 74 3.89 -5.65 -0.42
CA VAL A 74 4.77 -6.82 -0.47
C VAL A 74 3.91 -8.06 -0.33
N ASP A 75 3.93 -8.94 -1.33
CA ASP A 75 3.35 -10.29 -1.24
C ASP A 75 4.08 -11.07 -0.13
N LEU A 76 3.32 -11.62 0.82
CA LEU A 76 3.84 -12.40 1.95
C LEU A 76 3.85 -13.91 1.69
N ASP A 77 3.10 -14.38 0.68
CA ASP A 77 3.02 -15.78 0.31
C ASP A 77 4.09 -16.15 -0.74
N GLY A 78 4.58 -15.16 -1.49
CA GLY A 78 5.77 -15.25 -2.31
C GLY A 78 5.61 -16.06 -3.61
N ASP A 79 4.36 -16.32 -4.01
CA ASP A 79 4.00 -16.97 -5.28
C ASP A 79 3.44 -16.00 -6.33
N GLY A 80 3.21 -14.74 -5.97
CA GLY A 80 2.71 -13.68 -6.84
C GLY A 80 3.82 -12.81 -7.45
N SER A 81 4.60 -13.35 -8.39
CA SER A 81 5.39 -12.60 -9.40
C SER A 81 5.79 -13.49 -10.58
#